data_AF-A0A7J6RMV1-F1
#
_entry.id   AF-A0A7J6RMV1-F1
#
_cell.length_a   1.000
_cell.length_b   1.000
_cell.length_c   1.000
_cell.angle_alpha   90.00
_cell.angle_beta   90.00
_cell.angle_gamma   90.00
#
_symmetry.space_group_name_H-M   'P 1'
#
loop_
_entity.id
_entity.type
_entity.pdbx_description
1 polymer ?
#
loop_
_entity_poly.entity_id
_entity_poly.type
_entity_poly.pdbx_seq_one_letter_code
_entity_poly.pdbx_strand_id
1 'polypeptide(L)'
;MNCGSSISLRSFARLGGVVSLRDTAHRLEFIRTDRRLKRDITPLSVALEPTGEESVPDREGPASQLLRELRPVAFELESEVQAEAERRRFGFIAQDLERLLPEVVHRSEGQDTLSVLYQDLIAILTGAVQEQQSRIRELEERLTDLQARFEAHLLEHLLYTNGTVNVTSQSA
;
A
#
# COMPACT_ATOMS: atom_id res chain seq x y z
N MET A 1 -22.27 -58.98 1.77
CA MET A 1 -21.43 -59.14 0.57
C MET A 1 -22.33 -59.06 -0.66
N ASN A 2 -22.06 -58.09 -1.55
CA ASN A 2 -22.43 -57.96 -2.99
C ASN A 2 -23.90 -58.17 -3.43
N CYS A 3 -24.49 -57.45 -4.38
CA CYS A 3 -24.09 -56.35 -5.27
C CYS A 3 -25.36 -55.81 -5.97
N GLY A 4 -25.35 -54.51 -6.28
CA GLY A 4 -25.85 -53.90 -7.53
C GLY A 4 -27.36 -53.90 -7.83
N SER A 5 -27.91 -52.70 -8.06
CA SER A 5 -28.35 -52.29 -9.40
C SER A 5 -28.75 -50.81 -9.44
N SER A 6 -28.27 -50.16 -10.49
CA SER A 6 -28.43 -48.76 -10.90
C SER A 6 -29.88 -48.33 -11.09
N ILE A 7 -30.24 -47.13 -10.63
CA ILE A 7 -31.45 -46.43 -11.12
C ILE A 7 -31.02 -45.15 -11.83
N SER A 8 -31.46 -45.08 -13.08
CA SER A 8 -31.08 -44.17 -14.16
C SER A 8 -31.57 -42.73 -13.94
N LEU A 9 -30.65 -41.78 -14.16
CA LEU A 9 -30.88 -40.33 -14.32
C LEU A 9 -31.63 -40.03 -15.62
N ARG A 10 -32.95 -40.23 -15.67
CA ARG A 10 -33.79 -39.62 -16.72
C ARG A 10 -35.19 -39.36 -16.19
N SER A 11 -35.43 -38.12 -15.80
CA SER A 11 -36.66 -37.36 -16.05
C SER A 11 -36.80 -36.30 -14.97
N PHE A 12 -36.52 -35.05 -15.31
CA PHE A 12 -37.34 -33.91 -14.90
C PHE A 12 -36.89 -32.68 -15.71
N ALA A 13 -37.21 -32.70 -17.00
CA ALA A 13 -37.29 -31.49 -17.80
C ALA A 13 -38.76 -31.07 -17.83
N ARG A 14 -39.16 -30.16 -16.93
CA ARG A 14 -40.27 -29.21 -17.10
C ARG A 14 -40.49 -28.44 -15.80
N LEU A 15 -39.99 -27.22 -15.75
CA LEU A 15 -40.73 -26.01 -15.40
C LEU A 15 -39.81 -24.82 -15.65
N GLY A 16 -40.25 -23.94 -16.54
CA GLY A 16 -39.53 -22.74 -16.95
C GLY A 16 -39.40 -21.73 -15.81
N GLY A 17 -38.32 -21.83 -15.06
CA GLY A 17 -37.82 -20.75 -14.22
C GLY A 17 -36.44 -20.39 -14.71
N VAL A 18 -36.32 -19.34 -15.53
CA VAL A 18 -35.05 -18.61 -15.64
C VAL A 18 -34.85 -17.94 -14.29
N VAL A 19 -34.28 -18.66 -13.33
CA VAL A 19 -33.74 -18.03 -12.13
C VAL A 19 -32.49 -17.32 -12.61
N SER A 20 -32.68 -16.07 -13.05
CA SER A 20 -31.60 -15.09 -13.11
C SER A 20 -31.15 -14.86 -11.67
N LEU A 21 -30.32 -15.77 -11.15
CA LEU A 21 -29.42 -15.44 -10.08
C LEU A 21 -28.52 -14.35 -10.68
N ARG A 22 -28.90 -13.09 -10.44
CA ARG A 22 -27.93 -11.99 -10.43
C ARG A 22 -26.99 -12.32 -9.29
N ASP A 23 -26.05 -13.21 -9.61
CA ASP A 23 -24.97 -13.61 -8.74
C ASP A 23 -24.09 -12.37 -8.63
N THR A 24 -24.36 -11.54 -7.63
CA THR A 24 -23.43 -10.51 -7.14
C THR A 24 -22.26 -11.21 -6.47
N ALA A 25 -21.63 -12.13 -7.19
CA ALA A 25 -20.40 -12.74 -6.79
C ALA A 25 -19.32 -11.69 -6.99
N HIS A 26 -18.76 -11.21 -5.89
CA HIS A 26 -17.41 -10.66 -5.89
C HIS A 26 -16.47 -11.77 -6.37
N ARG A 27 -16.40 -11.95 -7.69
CA ARG A 27 -15.48 -12.89 -8.32
C ARG A 27 -14.10 -12.33 -8.02
N LEU A 28 -13.38 -13.00 -7.12
CA LEU A 28 -11.93 -12.84 -7.00
C LEU A 28 -11.35 -13.32 -8.34
N GLU A 29 -11.34 -12.43 -9.32
CA GLU A 29 -10.72 -12.70 -10.61
C GLU A 29 -9.22 -12.77 -10.38
N PHE A 30 -8.67 -13.99 -10.43
CA PHE A 30 -7.23 -14.18 -10.46
C PHE A 30 -6.68 -13.50 -11.72
N ILE A 31 -6.03 -12.36 -11.55
CA ILE A 31 -5.36 -11.67 -12.65
C ILE A 31 -4.13 -12.49 -13.03
N ARG A 32 -3.97 -12.76 -14.33
CA ARG A 32 -2.76 -13.39 -14.86
C ARG A 32 -1.59 -12.42 -14.76
N THR A 33 -0.71 -12.63 -13.77
CA THR A 33 0.37 -11.68 -13.41
C THR A 33 1.78 -12.17 -13.75
N ASP A 34 1.93 -13.19 -14.61
CA ASP A 34 3.21 -13.75 -15.04
C ASP A 34 4.15 -12.71 -15.70
N ARG A 35 5.45 -12.74 -15.37
CA ARG A 35 6.47 -11.84 -15.96
C ARG A 35 6.49 -11.86 -17.49
N ARG A 36 6.33 -13.05 -18.11
CA ARG A 36 6.30 -13.22 -19.58
C ARG A 36 5.14 -12.51 -20.28
N LEU A 37 4.11 -12.11 -19.52
CA LEU A 37 2.93 -11.41 -20.03
C LEU A 37 3.04 -9.89 -19.82
N LYS A 38 4.07 -9.41 -19.12
CA LYS A 38 4.32 -8.00 -18.84
C LYS A 38 5.45 -7.49 -19.74
N ARG A 39 5.34 -6.25 -20.21
CA ARG A 39 6.38 -5.53 -20.96
C ARG A 39 6.76 -4.27 -20.20
N ASP A 40 7.93 -3.71 -20.50
CA ASP A 40 8.39 -2.42 -19.97
C ASP A 40 8.35 -2.32 -18.43
N ILE A 41 8.83 -3.37 -17.74
CA ILE A 41 8.82 -3.45 -16.28
C ILE A 41 9.84 -2.47 -15.70
N THR A 42 9.36 -1.36 -15.14
CA THR A 42 10.15 -0.36 -14.43
C THR A 42 9.85 -0.38 -12.92
N PRO A 43 10.79 0.06 -12.07
CA PRO A 43 10.51 0.24 -10.65
C PRO A 43 9.46 1.34 -10.46
N LEU A 44 8.58 1.16 -9.49
CA LEU A 44 7.45 2.05 -9.26
C LEU A 44 7.87 3.48 -8.90
N SER A 45 9.01 3.62 -8.21
CA SER A 45 9.60 4.94 -7.93
C SER A 45 9.83 5.74 -9.20
N VAL A 46 10.40 5.11 -10.24
CA VAL A 46 10.67 5.75 -11.54
C VAL A 46 9.37 6.03 -12.32
N ALA A 47 8.40 5.13 -12.24
CA ALA A 47 7.12 5.29 -12.95
C ALA A 47 6.27 6.45 -12.39
N LEU A 48 6.43 6.78 -11.10
CA LEU A 48 5.70 7.85 -10.42
C LEU A 48 6.47 9.18 -10.36
N GLU A 49 7.67 9.27 -10.94
CA GLU A 49 8.44 10.52 -10.97
C GLU A 49 7.66 11.62 -11.71
N PRO A 50 7.46 12.81 -11.12
CA PRO A 50 6.84 13.91 -11.82
C PRO A 50 7.75 14.36 -12.96
N THR A 51 7.23 14.38 -14.19
CA THR A 51 7.91 14.92 -15.37
C THR A 51 8.24 16.41 -15.15
N GLY A 52 9.44 16.71 -14.63
CA GLY A 52 10.01 18.06 -14.71
C GLY A 52 10.59 18.70 -13.45
N GLU A 53 10.81 18.02 -12.32
CA GLU A 53 11.50 18.63 -11.17
C GLU A 53 12.85 17.95 -10.86
N GLU A 54 13.91 18.75 -10.76
CA GLU A 54 15.26 18.33 -10.39
C GLU A 54 15.27 17.70 -8.98
N SER A 55 16.05 16.62 -8.83
CA SER A 55 16.21 15.87 -7.59
C SER A 55 16.87 16.73 -6.51
N VAL A 56 16.05 17.36 -5.67
CA VAL A 56 16.52 17.96 -4.41
C VAL A 56 16.93 16.82 -3.46
N PRO A 57 18.15 16.83 -2.90
CA PRO A 57 18.78 15.68 -2.23
C PRO A 57 18.14 15.22 -0.90
N ASP A 58 16.98 15.75 -0.53
CA ASP A 58 16.25 15.39 0.70
C ASP A 58 14.73 15.24 0.49
N ARG A 59 14.25 15.30 -0.77
CA ARG A 59 12.80 15.22 -1.03
C ARG A 59 12.26 13.83 -0.80
N GLU A 60 11.05 13.77 -0.26
CA GLU A 60 10.23 12.57 -0.15
C GLU A 60 10.08 11.85 -1.50
N GLY A 61 10.14 10.52 -1.52
CA GLY A 61 9.94 9.77 -2.76
C GLY A 61 8.53 9.97 -3.32
N PRO A 62 8.31 9.80 -4.63
CA PRO A 62 7.03 10.16 -5.26
C PRO A 62 5.84 9.41 -4.68
N ALA A 63 6.01 8.11 -4.36
CA ALA A 63 4.94 7.33 -3.72
C ALA A 63 4.63 7.83 -2.30
N SER A 64 5.66 8.22 -1.54
CA SER A 64 5.49 8.83 -0.21
C SER A 64 4.78 10.18 -0.26
N GLN A 65 5.05 10.99 -1.30
CA GLN A 65 4.34 12.26 -1.52
C GLN A 65 2.84 12.04 -1.77
N LEU A 66 2.52 11.11 -2.66
CA LEU A 66 1.13 10.74 -2.95
C LEU A 66 0.41 10.25 -1.69
N LEU A 67 1.06 9.44 -0.84
CA LEU A 67 0.47 8.95 0.41
C LEU A 67 -0.01 10.07 1.34
N ARG A 68 0.69 11.22 1.38
CA ARG A 68 0.29 12.38 2.21
C ARG A 68 -0.96 13.08 1.68
N GLU A 69 -1.19 13.01 0.38
CA GLU A 69 -2.33 13.66 -0.28
C GLU A 69 -3.58 12.79 -0.29
N LEU A 70 -3.41 11.46 -0.20
CA LEU A 70 -4.51 10.51 -0.10
C LEU A 70 -5.34 10.72 1.17
N ARG A 71 -6.67 10.74 1.00
CA ARG A 71 -7.64 10.92 2.08
C ARG A 71 -8.53 9.68 2.23
N PRO A 72 -8.20 8.75 3.14
CA PRO A 72 -9.09 7.64 3.43
C PRO A 72 -10.35 8.13 4.16
N VAL A 73 -11.51 7.62 3.76
CA VAL A 73 -12.81 7.98 4.32
C VAL A 73 -13.57 6.73 4.77
N ALA A 74 -14.42 6.89 5.77
CA ALA A 74 -15.44 5.90 6.13
C ALA A 74 -16.76 6.33 5.51
N PHE A 75 -17.47 5.39 4.87
CA PHE A 75 -18.75 5.67 4.21
C PHE A 75 -19.72 4.50 4.38
N GLU A 76 -20.99 4.80 4.20
CA GLU A 76 -22.08 3.83 4.15
C GLU A 76 -22.70 3.95 2.76
N LEU A 77 -23.01 2.83 2.12
CA LEU A 77 -23.64 2.84 0.80
C LEU A 77 -25.15 3.02 0.99
N GLU A 78 -25.81 3.65 0.04
CA GLU A 78 -27.27 3.65 0.01
C GLU A 78 -27.78 2.26 -0.37
N SER A 79 -28.89 1.85 0.24
CA SER A 79 -29.48 0.51 0.06
C SER A 79 -29.91 0.21 -1.38
N GLU A 80 -30.17 1.25 -2.18
CA GLU A 80 -30.47 1.14 -3.61
C GLU A 80 -29.25 0.73 -4.45
N VAL A 81 -28.03 1.02 -3.97
CA VAL A 81 -26.77 0.77 -4.70
C VAL A 81 -26.23 -0.63 -4.41
N GLN A 82 -26.36 -1.11 -3.17
CA GLN A 82 -25.88 -2.44 -2.77
C GLN A 82 -26.77 -3.03 -1.68
N ALA A 83 -27.23 -4.27 -1.87
CA ALA A 83 -28.09 -4.97 -0.91
C ALA A 83 -27.46 -5.23 0.49
N GLU A 84 -26.15 -5.01 0.64
CA GLU A 84 -25.38 -5.09 1.89
C GLU A 84 -24.93 -3.70 2.42
N ALA A 85 -25.74 -2.68 2.13
CA ALA A 85 -25.51 -1.27 2.45
C ALA A 85 -25.39 -0.94 3.95
N GLU A 86 -25.93 -1.78 4.83
CA GLU A 86 -26.01 -1.46 6.27
C GLU A 86 -24.67 -1.49 7.01
N ARG A 87 -23.57 -1.85 6.34
CA ARG A 87 -22.24 -1.91 6.97
C ARG A 87 -21.39 -0.73 6.55
N ARG A 88 -20.86 -0.02 7.53
CA ARG A 88 -19.81 0.99 7.35
C ARG A 88 -18.60 0.37 6.67
N ARG A 89 -18.15 0.99 5.60
CA ARG A 89 -16.98 0.61 4.80
C ARG A 89 -15.91 1.70 4.91
N PHE A 90 -14.68 1.32 4.57
CA PHE A 90 -13.55 2.24 4.47
C PHE A 90 -13.02 2.21 3.04
N GLY A 91 -12.65 3.37 2.52
CA GLY A 91 -12.12 3.49 1.17
C GLY A 91 -11.81 4.92 0.81
N PHE A 92 -11.99 5.25 -0.46
CA PHE A 92 -11.64 6.55 -1.02
C PHE A 92 -12.76 7.10 -1.88
N ILE A 93 -12.78 8.43 -2.02
CA ILE A 93 -13.65 9.13 -2.96
C ILE A 93 -12.99 9.09 -4.34
N ALA A 94 -13.70 8.54 -5.33
CA ALA A 94 -13.14 8.33 -6.67
C ALA A 94 -12.76 9.65 -7.37
N GLN A 95 -13.52 10.73 -7.16
CA GLN A 95 -13.23 12.06 -7.73
C GLN A 95 -11.97 12.70 -7.14
N ASP A 96 -11.64 12.40 -5.88
CA ASP A 96 -10.40 12.87 -5.27
C ASP A 96 -9.21 12.08 -5.80
N LEU A 97 -9.37 10.76 -5.96
CA LEU A 97 -8.37 9.91 -6.59
C LEU A 97 -8.14 10.27 -8.06
N GLU A 98 -9.18 10.65 -8.81
CA GLU A 98 -9.02 11.01 -10.24
C GLU A 98 -8.07 12.20 -10.43
N ARG A 99 -8.06 13.14 -9.48
CA ARG A 99 -7.15 14.31 -9.53
C ARG A 99 -5.70 13.95 -9.22
N LEU A 100 -5.47 12.95 -8.38
CA LEU A 100 -4.15 12.55 -7.89
C LEU A 100 -3.53 11.41 -8.71
N LEU A 101 -4.33 10.40 -9.01
CA LEU A 101 -3.97 9.14 -9.66
C LEU A 101 -5.07 8.77 -10.66
N PRO A 102 -5.15 9.45 -11.82
CA PRO A 102 -6.16 9.14 -12.83
C PRO A 102 -6.05 7.70 -13.35
N GLU A 103 -4.86 7.10 -13.28
CA GLU A 103 -4.59 5.73 -13.74
C GLU A 103 -5.36 4.65 -12.96
N VAL A 104 -5.66 4.89 -11.68
CA VAL A 104 -6.39 3.92 -10.84
C VAL A 104 -7.90 4.11 -10.88
N VAL A 105 -8.39 5.14 -11.59
CA VAL A 105 -9.83 5.45 -11.68
C VAL A 105 -10.34 5.13 -13.07
N HIS A 106 -11.39 4.33 -13.14
CA HIS A 106 -12.05 3.96 -14.39
C HIS A 106 -13.44 4.59 -14.49
N ARG A 107 -13.73 5.21 -15.64
CA ARG A 107 -15.06 5.71 -15.99
C ARG A 107 -15.75 4.68 -16.88
N SER A 108 -16.89 4.15 -16.43
CA SER A 108 -17.67 3.20 -17.23
C SER A 108 -18.38 3.91 -18.39
N GLU A 109 -18.31 3.36 -19.60
CA GLU A 109 -18.97 3.97 -20.77
C GLU A 109 -20.50 3.99 -20.58
N GLY A 110 -21.10 5.18 -20.65
CA GLY A 110 -22.55 5.38 -20.54
C GLY A 110 -23.09 5.51 -19.12
N GLN A 111 -22.24 5.56 -18.09
CA GLN A 111 -22.62 5.85 -16.71
C GLN A 111 -21.73 6.96 -16.13
N ASP A 112 -22.30 7.87 -15.36
CA ASP A 112 -21.55 8.94 -14.66
C ASP A 112 -20.86 8.43 -13.37
N THR A 113 -20.70 7.12 -13.24
CA THR A 113 -20.14 6.48 -12.06
C THR A 113 -18.65 6.16 -12.28
N LEU A 114 -17.83 6.63 -11.35
CA LEU A 114 -16.40 6.30 -11.30
C LEU A 114 -16.16 5.06 -10.44
N SER A 115 -15.29 4.18 -10.91
CA SER A 115 -14.84 2.98 -10.20
C SER A 115 -13.34 3.06 -9.93
N VAL A 116 -12.90 2.48 -8.81
CA VAL A 116 -11.48 2.50 -8.40
C VAL A 116 -10.87 1.11 -8.49
N LEU A 117 -9.70 1.01 -9.10
CA LEU A 117 -8.87 -0.19 -9.16
C LEU A 117 -8.04 -0.33 -7.88
N TYR A 118 -8.68 -0.85 -6.82
CA TYR A 118 -8.03 -1.02 -5.52
C TYR A 118 -6.76 -1.89 -5.54
N GLN A 119 -6.64 -2.81 -6.51
CA GLN A 119 -5.47 -3.69 -6.64
C GLN A 119 -4.20 -2.92 -6.99
N ASP A 120 -4.31 -1.93 -7.88
CA ASP A 120 -3.17 -1.08 -8.27
C ASP A 120 -2.79 -0.13 -7.14
N LEU A 121 -3.79 0.37 -6.42
CA LEU A 121 -3.56 1.20 -5.23
C LEU A 121 -2.74 0.46 -4.16
N ILE A 122 -2.97 -0.84 -3.95
CA ILE A 122 -2.19 -1.64 -3.00
C ILE A 122 -0.70 -1.69 -3.41
N ALA A 123 -0.40 -1.80 -4.71
CA ALA A 123 0.98 -1.79 -5.19
C ALA A 123 1.66 -0.44 -4.92
N ILE A 124 0.95 0.68 -5.15
CA ILE A 124 1.44 2.04 -4.85
C ILE A 124 1.68 2.22 -3.35
N LEU A 125 0.73 1.84 -2.51
CA LEU A 125 0.86 1.91 -1.05
C LEU A 125 2.04 1.06 -0.56
N THR A 126 2.27 -0.11 -1.16
CA THR A 126 3.44 -0.95 -0.84
C THR A 126 4.75 -0.24 -1.16
N GLY A 127 4.83 0.41 -2.33
CA GLY A 127 5.99 1.23 -2.71
C GLY A 127 6.23 2.38 -1.73
N ALA A 128 5.17 3.12 -1.36
CA ALA A 128 5.27 4.21 -0.39
C ALA A 128 5.78 3.74 0.99
N VAL A 129 5.27 2.60 1.48
CA VAL A 129 5.74 2.01 2.76
C VAL A 129 7.21 1.58 2.66
N GLN A 130 7.65 1.02 1.53
CA GLN A 130 9.06 0.66 1.32
C GLN A 130 10.00 1.87 1.30
N GLU A 131 9.57 2.98 0.68
CA GLU A 131 10.29 4.25 0.71
C GLU A 131 10.39 4.80 2.14
N GLN A 132 9.27 4.85 2.86
CA GLN A 132 9.25 5.29 4.26
C GLN A 132 10.14 4.41 5.15
N GLN A 133 10.09 3.09 4.99
CA GLN A 133 10.92 2.17 5.76
C GLN A 133 12.41 2.37 5.49
N SER A 134 12.79 2.75 4.26
CA SER A 134 14.17 3.05 3.91
C SER A 134 14.66 4.33 4.59
N ARG A 135 13.80 5.36 4.65
CA ARG A 135 14.10 6.60 5.39
C ARG A 135 14.24 6.36 6.88
N ILE A 136 13.37 5.54 7.46
CA ILE A 136 13.45 5.19 8.89
C ILE A 136 14.80 4.56 9.20
N ARG A 137 15.25 3.59 8.39
CA ARG A 137 16.58 2.97 8.57
C ARG A 137 17.72 3.99 8.46
N GLU A 138 17.68 4.86 7.46
CA GLU A 138 18.70 5.89 7.30
C GLU A 138 18.74 6.86 8.50
N LEU A 139 17.57 7.25 9.02
CA LEU A 139 17.48 8.08 10.21
C LEU A 139 17.98 7.36 11.46
N GLU A 140 17.65 6.08 11.63
CA GLU A 140 18.15 5.24 12.73
C GLU A 140 19.69 5.11 12.70
N GLU A 141 20.28 4.91 11.51
CA GLU A 141 21.73 4.88 11.31
C GLU A 141 22.38 6.22 11.66
N ARG A 142 21.82 7.34 11.17
CA ARG A 142 22.31 8.69 11.50
C ARG A 142 22.22 8.98 13.00
N LEU A 143 21.14 8.56 13.66
CA LEU A 143 21.01 8.71 15.12
C LEU A 143 22.06 7.89 15.87
N THR A 144 22.32 6.65 15.43
CA THR A 144 23.33 5.77 16.03
C THR A 144 24.73 6.35 15.87
N ASP A 145 25.08 6.85 14.68
CA ASP A 145 26.36 7.52 14.42
C ASP A 145 26.51 8.78 15.29
N LEU A 146 25.46 9.61 15.38
CA LEU A 146 25.49 10.80 16.20
C LEU A 146 25.65 10.47 17.69
N GLN A 147 24.95 9.45 18.19
CA GLN A 147 25.11 8.95 19.56
C GLN A 147 26.55 8.48 19.83
N ALA A 148 27.13 7.70 18.93
CA ALA A 148 28.51 7.24 19.07
C ALA A 148 29.52 8.40 19.10
N ARG A 149 29.31 9.44 18.28
CA ARG A 149 30.15 10.66 18.30
C ARG A 149 30.02 11.42 19.62
N PHE A 150 28.80 11.54 20.16
CA PHE A 150 28.58 12.15 21.46
C PHE A 150 29.26 11.37 22.59
N GLU A 151 29.11 10.04 22.61
CA GLU A 151 29.77 9.18 23.60
C GLU A 151 31.30 9.27 23.52
N ALA A 152 31.87 9.22 22.32
CA ALA A 152 33.30 9.38 22.11
C ALA A 152 33.81 10.72 22.65
N HIS A 153 33.08 11.82 22.39
CA HIS A 153 33.42 13.14 22.90
C HIS A 153 33.34 13.24 24.43
N LEU A 154 32.34 12.61 25.04
CA LEU A 154 32.21 12.54 26.51
C LEU A 154 33.37 11.77 27.14
N LEU A 155 33.76 10.63 26.56
CA LEU A 155 34.90 9.83 27.03
C LEU A 155 36.21 10.61 26.92
N GLU A 156 36.44 11.30 25.80
CA GLU A 156 37.59 12.18 25.62
C GLU A 156 37.65 13.24 26.74
N HIS A 157 36.56 13.96 26.98
CA HIS A 157 36.48 14.98 28.03
C HIS A 157 36.74 14.41 29.43
N LEU A 158 36.16 13.25 29.77
CA LEU A 158 36.36 12.60 31.07
C LEU A 158 37.81 12.15 31.29
N LEU A 159 38.53 11.75 30.24
CA LEU A 159 39.95 11.39 30.34
C LEU A 159 40.82 12.62 30.62
N TYR A 160 40.51 13.77 30.01
CA TYR A 160 41.22 15.03 30.26
C TYR A 160 41.02 15.57 31.69
N THR A 161 39.82 15.45 32.27
CA THR A 161 39.54 15.93 33.63
C THR A 161 40.19 15.07 34.72
N ASN A 162 40.28 13.76 34.52
CA ASN A 162 40.90 12.86 35.52
C ASN A 162 42.44 12.91 35.48
N GLY A 163 43.03 13.24 34.33
CA GLY A 163 44.48 13.41 34.19
C GLY A 163 45.03 14.62 34.96
N THR A 164 44.27 15.71 35.06
CA THR A 164 44.70 16.94 35.77
C THR A 164 44.61 16.82 37.30
N VAL A 165 43.63 16.07 37.81
CA VAL A 165 43.46 15.84 39.25
C VAL A 165 44.58 14.97 39.84
N ASN A 166 45.04 13.95 39.10
CA ASN A 166 46.04 13.00 39.61
C ASN A 166 47.49 13.57 39.66
N VAL A 167 47.79 14.60 38.87
CA VAL A 167 49.11 15.28 38.88
C VAL A 167 49.21 16.25 40.06
N THR A 168 48.08 16.82 40.50
CA THR A 168 48.04 17.79 41.60
C THR A 168 48.16 17.11 42.98
N SER A 169 47.75 15.84 43.11
CA SER A 169 47.82 15.08 44.36
C SER A 169 49.17 14.40 44.66
N GLN A 170 50.11 14.35 43.71
CA GLN A 170 51.46 13.79 43.91
C GLN A 170 52.53 14.84 44.28
N SER A 171 52.16 16.14 44.33
CA SER A 171 53.09 17.25 44.59
C SER A 171 52.87 17.96 45.94
N ALA A 172 52.19 17.32 46.89
CA ALA A 172 51.93 17.85 48.25
C ALA A 172 52.57 16.97 49.33
#